data_AF-A0A3M6CGN8-F1
#
_entry.id   AF-A0A3M6CGN8-F1
#
_cell.length_a   1.000
_cell.length_b   1.000
_cell.length_c   1.000
_cell.angle_alpha   90.00
_cell.angle_beta   90.00
_cell.angle_gamma   90.00
#
_symmetry.space_group_name_H-M   'P 1'
#
loop_
_entity.id
_entity.type
_entity.pdbx_description
1 polymer ?
#
loop_
_entity_poly.entity_id
_entity_poly.type
_entity_poly.pdbx_seq_one_letter_code
_entity_poly.pdbx_strand_id
1 'polypeptide(L)'
;KQLLIARDQGKKGENGGIGTPATRGAVLAKLQERGFYAVEKKKLIPTQLGLEFIAALPAIATTPDMTALWHEQQQMIEAGELTVDAFLDELEDFIAHQVQNVDLGNVQGDGKPVLDSLNAQCPMCGSDLAVTPRVIGCRACDFKFYPEVSGKMLSPGQIEALLTNGKTGVLKGFHSKKTGKSFEAALKLNNEAKLEFVFSRKPKRA
;
A
#
# COMPACT_ATOMS: atom_id res chain seq x y z
N LYS A 1 -3.72 -17.76 22.22
CA LYS A 1 -3.19 -19.11 21.81
C LYS A 1 -4.10 -20.32 22.12
N GLN A 2 -4.71 -20.42 23.32
CA GLN A 2 -5.53 -21.60 23.71
C GLN A 2 -6.68 -21.90 22.75
N LEU A 3 -7.38 -20.88 22.26
CA LEU A 3 -8.45 -21.01 21.26
C LEU A 3 -7.99 -21.67 19.96
N LEU A 4 -6.80 -21.32 19.46
CA LEU A 4 -6.24 -21.93 18.25
C LEU A 4 -5.89 -23.41 18.49
N ILE A 5 -5.39 -23.75 19.69
CA ILE A 5 -5.10 -25.14 20.06
C ILE A 5 -6.40 -25.95 20.12
N ALA A 6 -7.47 -25.40 20.69
CA ALA A 6 -8.79 -26.04 20.73
C ALA A 6 -9.35 -26.28 19.32
N ARG A 7 -9.24 -25.29 18.42
CA ARG A 7 -9.63 -25.43 17.00
C ARG A 7 -8.92 -26.60 16.29
N ASP A 8 -7.67 -26.84 16.66
CA ASP A 8 -6.81 -27.83 16.03
C ASP A 8 -6.85 -29.19 16.74
N GLN A 9 -7.64 -29.32 17.81
CA GLN A 9 -7.77 -30.56 18.57
C GLN A 9 -8.29 -31.69 17.66
N GLY A 10 -7.53 -32.80 17.61
CA GLY A 10 -7.86 -33.95 16.76
C GLY A 10 -7.46 -33.82 15.28
N LYS A 11 -6.95 -32.67 14.84
CA LYS A 11 -6.47 -32.47 13.46
C LYS A 11 -4.98 -32.85 13.35
N LYS A 12 -4.70 -33.96 12.66
CA LYS A 12 -3.33 -34.47 12.50
C LYS A 12 -2.45 -33.45 11.74
N GLY A 13 -1.41 -32.94 12.40
CA GLY A 13 -0.47 -31.98 11.83
C GLY A 13 -0.76 -30.50 12.16
N GLU A 14 -1.84 -30.22 12.88
CA GLU A 14 -2.24 -28.87 13.28
C GLU A 14 -1.96 -28.67 14.78
N ASN A 15 -1.47 -27.49 15.19
CA ASN A 15 -1.02 -27.22 16.56
C ASN A 15 -1.26 -25.76 17.00
N GLY A 16 -2.46 -25.24 16.76
CA GLY A 16 -2.82 -23.87 17.09
C GLY A 16 -2.14 -22.84 16.20
N GLY A 17 -1.99 -23.17 14.92
CA GLY A 17 -1.34 -22.30 13.93
C GLY A 17 -2.28 -21.23 13.37
N ILE A 18 -1.73 -20.09 12.97
CA ILE A 18 -2.46 -19.04 12.24
C ILE A 18 -2.75 -19.53 10.82
N GLY A 19 -3.96 -19.26 10.34
CA GLY A 19 -4.43 -19.70 9.02
C GLY A 19 -4.73 -21.20 8.93
N THR A 20 -5.12 -21.64 7.73
CA THR A 20 -5.46 -23.03 7.40
C THR A 20 -4.34 -23.65 6.55
N PRO A 21 -4.28 -25.00 6.42
CA PRO A 21 -3.34 -25.65 5.50
C PRO A 21 -3.34 -25.07 4.09
N ALA A 22 -4.52 -24.67 3.60
CA ALA A 22 -4.70 -24.10 2.26
C ALA A 22 -4.06 -22.70 2.10
N THR A 23 -3.94 -21.91 3.17
CA THR A 23 -3.49 -20.51 3.08
C THR A 23 -2.03 -20.31 3.48
N ARG A 24 -1.47 -21.17 4.35
CA ARG A 24 -0.11 -21.00 4.91
C ARG A 24 0.98 -20.93 3.83
N GLY A 25 0.91 -21.80 2.82
CA GLY A 25 1.90 -21.81 1.73
C GLY A 25 1.92 -20.49 0.96
N ALA A 26 0.74 -19.95 0.63
CA ALA A 26 0.62 -18.68 -0.07
C ALA A 26 1.08 -17.48 0.77
N VAL A 27 0.85 -17.52 2.09
CA VAL A 27 1.32 -16.45 3.00
C VAL A 27 2.84 -16.42 3.07
N LEU A 28 3.49 -17.58 3.28
CA LEU A 28 4.96 -17.66 3.31
C LEU A 28 5.59 -17.19 2.01
N ALA A 29 5.06 -17.63 0.86
CA ALA A 29 5.55 -17.21 -0.45
C ALA A 29 5.49 -15.67 -0.62
N LYS A 30 4.39 -15.03 -0.22
CA LYS A 30 4.23 -13.57 -0.29
C LYS A 30 5.19 -12.82 0.64
N LEU A 31 5.41 -13.34 1.85
CA LEU A 31 6.35 -12.71 2.80
C LEU A 31 7.79 -12.76 2.27
N GLN A 32 8.17 -13.84 1.60
CA GLN A 32 9.47 -13.98 0.93
C GLN A 32 9.59 -13.06 -0.29
N GLU A 33 8.57 -13.03 -1.14
CA GLU A 33 8.51 -12.15 -2.32
C GLU A 33 8.66 -10.67 -1.94
N ARG A 34 8.07 -10.27 -0.82
CA ARG A 34 8.17 -8.91 -0.26
C ARG A 34 9.47 -8.65 0.51
N GLY A 35 10.35 -9.63 0.63
CA GLY A 35 11.66 -9.48 1.24
C GLY A 35 11.66 -9.39 2.77
N PHE A 36 10.60 -9.84 3.46
CA PHE A 36 10.54 -9.80 4.94
C PHE A 36 11.36 -10.92 5.61
N TYR A 37 11.61 -12.02 4.90
CA TYR A 37 12.51 -13.08 5.36
C TYR A 37 13.28 -13.68 4.16
N ALA A 38 14.41 -14.30 4.46
CA ALA A 38 15.22 -15.07 3.52
C ALA A 38 15.33 -16.54 3.95
N VAL A 39 15.62 -17.43 3.00
CA VAL A 39 15.90 -18.84 3.29
C VAL A 39 17.39 -19.08 3.21
N GLU A 40 18.03 -19.36 4.35
CA GLU A 40 19.46 -19.66 4.42
C GLU A 40 19.67 -21.04 5.06
N LYS A 41 20.38 -21.94 4.37
CA LYS A 41 20.66 -23.30 4.88
C LYS A 41 19.40 -24.02 5.43
N LYS A 42 18.27 -23.89 4.71
CA LYS A 42 16.94 -24.43 5.09
C LYS A 42 16.33 -23.82 6.36
N LYS A 43 16.83 -22.68 6.83
CA LYS A 43 16.25 -21.90 7.93
C LYS A 43 15.62 -20.62 7.39
N LEU A 44 14.52 -20.20 8.01
CA LEU A 44 13.90 -18.90 7.73
C LEU A 44 14.59 -17.86 8.60
N ILE A 45 15.22 -16.86 7.97
CA ILE A 45 15.95 -15.79 8.63
C ILE A 45 15.20 -14.47 8.37
N PRO A 46 14.75 -13.73 9.41
CA PRO A 46 14.13 -12.42 9.19
C PRO A 46 15.15 -11.46 8.56
N THR A 47 14.70 -10.65 7.62
CA THR A 47 15.53 -9.56 7.08
C THR A 47 15.43 -8.33 7.97
N GLN A 48 16.33 -7.37 7.78
CA GLN A 48 16.25 -6.07 8.44
C GLN A 48 14.89 -5.38 8.17
N LEU A 49 14.43 -5.41 6.91
CA LEU A 49 13.10 -4.92 6.53
C LEU A 49 11.97 -5.60 7.30
N GLY A 50 12.05 -6.93 7.51
CA GLY A 50 11.06 -7.67 8.29
C GLY A 50 11.02 -7.25 9.76
N LEU A 51 12.18 -7.00 10.36
CA LEU A 51 12.29 -6.54 11.75
C LEU A 51 11.72 -5.13 11.93
N GLU A 52 12.08 -4.20 11.04
CA GLU A 52 11.57 -2.83 11.06
C GLU A 52 10.07 -2.77 10.81
N PHE A 53 9.56 -3.59 9.89
CA PHE A 53 8.13 -3.69 9.63
C PHE A 53 7.37 -4.16 10.88
N ILE A 54 7.86 -5.19 11.59
CA ILE A 54 7.25 -5.65 12.85
C ILE A 54 7.32 -4.56 13.93
N ALA A 55 8.45 -3.84 14.03
CA ALA A 55 8.62 -2.77 15.01
C ALA A 55 7.67 -1.59 14.80
N ALA A 56 7.25 -1.35 13.55
CA ALA A 56 6.30 -0.30 13.17
C ALA A 56 4.84 -0.64 13.46
N LEU A 57 4.53 -1.93 13.58
CA LEU A 57 3.16 -2.39 13.77
C LEU A 57 2.76 -2.27 15.24
N PRO A 58 1.48 -1.96 15.52
CA PRO A 58 0.98 -1.98 16.88
C PRO A 58 1.07 -3.42 17.42
N ALA A 59 1.32 -3.56 18.73
CA ALA A 59 1.52 -4.87 19.39
C ALA A 59 0.36 -5.86 19.13
N ILE A 60 -0.84 -5.33 18.94
CA ILE A 60 -2.04 -6.12 18.63
C ILE A 60 -1.95 -6.82 17.26
N ALA A 61 -1.25 -6.25 16.29
CA ALA A 61 -1.07 -6.81 14.95
C ALA A 61 0.11 -7.79 14.84
N THR A 62 0.98 -7.85 15.85
CA THR A 62 2.16 -8.72 15.88
C THR A 62 1.96 -9.97 16.73
N THR A 63 0.84 -10.06 17.45
CA THR A 63 0.51 -11.20 18.32
C THR A 63 -0.56 -12.12 17.69
N PRO A 64 -0.47 -13.45 17.89
CA PRO A 64 -1.46 -14.41 17.37
C PRO A 64 -2.87 -14.26 17.93
N ASP A 65 -3.05 -13.47 19.00
CA ASP A 65 -4.29 -13.43 19.76
C ASP A 65 -5.42 -12.74 18.99
N MET A 66 -5.12 -11.74 18.15
CA MET A 66 -6.12 -11.15 17.24
C MET A 66 -6.65 -12.13 16.20
N THR A 67 -5.78 -13.00 15.65
CA THR A 67 -6.26 -14.03 14.71
C THR A 67 -7.16 -15.03 15.42
N ALA A 68 -6.87 -15.35 16.68
CA ALA A 68 -7.70 -16.25 17.47
C ALA A 68 -9.09 -15.64 17.75
N LEU A 69 -9.13 -14.37 18.13
CA LEU A 69 -10.37 -13.62 18.36
C LEU A 69 -11.22 -13.53 17.10
N TRP A 70 -10.61 -13.18 15.96
CA TRP A 70 -11.34 -13.12 14.68
C TRP A 70 -11.85 -14.48 14.22
N HIS A 71 -11.18 -15.57 14.60
CA HIS A 71 -11.68 -16.91 14.31
C HIS A 71 -12.92 -17.24 15.14
N GLU A 72 -12.91 -16.89 16.43
CA GLU A 72 -14.06 -17.05 17.32
C GLU A 72 -15.27 -16.24 16.82
N GLN A 73 -15.07 -14.98 16.44
CA GLN A 73 -16.13 -14.15 15.84
C GLN A 73 -16.70 -14.78 14.56
N GLN A 74 -15.86 -15.38 13.70
CA GLN A 74 -16.34 -16.12 12.53
C GLN A 74 -17.20 -17.34 12.92
N GLN A 75 -16.85 -18.05 14.00
CA GLN A 75 -17.66 -19.17 14.50
C GLN A 75 -19.00 -18.70 15.07
N MET A 76 -19.02 -17.57 15.79
CA MET A 76 -20.25 -16.98 16.30
C MET A 76 -21.19 -16.55 15.16
N ILE A 77 -20.64 -16.05 14.05
CA ILE A 77 -21.41 -15.74 12.84
C ILE A 77 -22.00 -17.01 12.23
N GLU A 78 -21.21 -18.08 12.12
CA GLU A 78 -21.69 -19.38 11.62
C GLU A 78 -22.81 -19.96 12.51
N ALA A 79 -22.72 -19.76 13.83
CA ALA A 79 -23.72 -20.18 14.81
C ALA A 79 -24.96 -19.27 14.87
N GLY A 80 -24.93 -18.09 14.22
CA GLY A 80 -26.00 -17.09 14.28
C GLY A 80 -26.05 -16.27 15.58
N GLU A 81 -25.00 -16.35 16.40
CA GLU A 81 -24.86 -15.64 17.68
C GLU A 81 -24.31 -14.21 17.49
N LEU A 82 -23.65 -13.95 16.36
CA LEU A 82 -23.15 -12.64 15.94
C LEU A 82 -23.61 -12.34 14.51
N THR A 83 -24.19 -11.18 14.27
CA THR A 83 -24.53 -10.76 12.90
C THR A 83 -23.30 -10.26 12.17
N VAL A 84 -23.28 -10.43 10.84
CA VAL A 84 -22.22 -9.87 9.99
C VAL A 84 -22.10 -8.35 10.15
N ASP A 85 -23.22 -7.64 10.23
CA ASP A 85 -23.22 -6.17 10.36
C ASP A 85 -22.56 -5.72 11.67
N ALA A 86 -22.95 -6.30 12.82
CA ALA A 86 -22.32 -5.99 14.10
C ALA A 86 -20.80 -6.29 14.12
N PHE A 87 -20.36 -7.35 13.44
CA PHE A 87 -18.93 -7.64 13.30
C PHE A 87 -18.20 -6.57 12.45
N LEU A 88 -18.83 -6.10 11.38
CA LEU A 88 -18.26 -5.06 10.52
C LEU A 88 -18.16 -3.73 11.26
N ASP A 89 -19.19 -3.34 12.01
CA ASP A 89 -19.18 -2.12 12.83
C ASP A 89 -18.02 -2.15 13.85
N GLU A 90 -17.85 -3.25 14.58
CA GLU A 90 -16.75 -3.42 15.54
C GLU A 90 -15.37 -3.39 14.84
N LEU A 91 -15.27 -4.00 13.66
CA LEU A 91 -14.03 -4.01 12.87
C LEU A 91 -13.66 -2.62 12.38
N GLU A 92 -14.64 -1.83 11.92
CA GLU A 92 -14.43 -0.46 11.47
C GLU A 92 -13.94 0.42 12.62
N ASP A 93 -14.58 0.35 13.79
CA ASP A 93 -14.15 1.05 14.99
C ASP A 93 -12.74 0.61 15.41
N PHE A 94 -12.46 -0.69 15.41
CA PHE A 94 -11.14 -1.21 15.73
C PHE A 94 -10.06 -0.63 14.79
N ILE A 95 -10.29 -0.66 13.48
CA ILE A 95 -9.36 -0.13 12.48
C ILE A 95 -9.15 1.37 12.69
N ALA A 96 -10.22 2.14 12.92
CA ALA A 96 -10.13 3.58 13.14
C ALA A 96 -9.23 3.90 14.35
N HIS A 97 -9.37 3.18 15.46
CA HIS A 97 -8.53 3.35 16.64
C HIS A 97 -7.07 2.92 16.40
N GLN A 98 -6.83 1.86 15.61
CA GLN A 98 -5.45 1.47 15.30
C GLN A 98 -4.76 2.49 14.41
N VAL A 99 -5.44 3.01 13.38
CA VAL A 99 -4.87 4.02 12.45
C VAL A 99 -4.46 5.30 13.17
N GLN A 100 -5.17 5.70 14.23
CA GLN A 100 -4.79 6.86 15.04
C GLN A 100 -3.46 6.68 15.80
N ASN A 101 -3.02 5.43 16.04
CA ASN A 101 -1.88 5.09 16.89
C ASN A 101 -0.67 4.55 16.11
N VAL A 102 -0.73 4.48 14.79
CA VAL A 102 0.41 4.01 13.97
C VAL A 102 1.40 5.16 13.76
N ASP A 103 2.59 5.02 14.37
CA ASP A 103 3.73 5.90 14.13
C ASP A 103 4.46 5.48 12.84
N LEU A 104 4.12 6.16 11.73
CA LEU A 104 4.74 5.94 10.42
C LEU A 104 6.16 6.55 10.32
N GLY A 105 6.62 7.31 11.32
CA GLY A 105 7.88 8.06 11.25
C GLY A 105 9.15 7.21 11.33
N ASN A 106 9.06 5.95 11.77
CA ASN A 106 10.21 5.14 12.19
C ASN A 106 10.53 3.92 11.28
N VAL A 107 9.86 3.76 10.14
CA VAL A 107 10.11 2.62 9.22
C VAL A 107 11.12 3.00 8.15
N GLN A 108 12.40 2.69 8.38
CA GLN A 108 13.46 2.88 7.36
C GLN A 108 13.70 1.61 6.54
N GLY A 109 12.63 1.04 5.99
CA GLY A 109 12.72 -0.11 5.10
C GLY A 109 12.86 0.30 3.64
N ASP A 110 13.76 -0.34 2.88
CA ASP A 110 13.88 -0.24 1.41
C ASP A 110 12.62 -0.69 0.63
N GLY A 111 11.51 -0.97 1.32
CA GLY A 111 10.16 -0.94 0.77
C GLY A 111 9.69 0.48 0.45
N LYS A 112 10.56 1.33 -0.09
CA LYS A 112 10.34 2.68 -0.63
C LYS A 112 8.88 3.19 -0.59
N PRO A 113 8.48 3.95 0.45
CA PRO A 113 7.68 5.14 0.25
C PRO A 113 8.66 6.31 0.08
N VAL A 114 9.23 6.50 -1.13
CA VAL A 114 10.09 7.67 -1.46
C VAL A 114 9.26 8.96 -1.60
N LEU A 115 8.17 9.06 -0.87
CA LEU A 115 7.05 9.93 -1.21
C LEU A 115 6.51 10.66 0.03
N ASP A 116 7.00 10.34 1.23
CA ASP A 116 6.61 11.00 2.49
C ASP A 116 7.13 12.44 2.63
N SER A 117 7.98 12.92 1.72
CA SER A 117 8.48 14.30 1.71
C SER A 117 8.20 15.00 0.39
N LEU A 118 7.00 14.82 -0.16
CA LEU A 118 6.53 15.65 -1.27
C LEU A 118 6.22 17.06 -0.75
N ASN A 119 7.08 18.03 -1.05
CA ASN A 119 6.89 19.43 -0.64
C ASN A 119 5.98 20.17 -1.63
N ALA A 120 4.71 19.76 -1.69
CA ALA A 120 3.70 20.37 -2.55
C ALA A 120 2.33 20.40 -1.88
N GLN A 121 1.59 21.47 -2.11
CA GLN A 121 0.19 21.61 -1.69
C GLN A 121 -0.75 21.16 -2.81
N CYS A 122 -2.01 20.90 -2.46
CA CYS A 122 -3.03 20.55 -3.45
C CYS A 122 -3.18 21.67 -4.49
N PRO A 123 -3.04 21.39 -5.79
CA PRO A 123 -3.16 22.41 -6.84
C PRO A 123 -4.60 22.95 -7.01
N MET A 124 -5.60 22.26 -6.43
CA MET A 124 -7.00 22.67 -6.52
C MET A 124 -7.48 23.52 -5.34
N CYS A 125 -6.96 23.27 -4.14
CA CYS A 125 -7.46 23.92 -2.91
C CYS A 125 -6.38 24.40 -1.93
N GLY A 126 -5.10 24.09 -2.16
CA GLY A 126 -3.99 24.49 -1.30
C GLY A 126 -3.81 23.67 -0.02
N SER A 127 -4.70 22.73 0.28
CA SER A 127 -4.58 21.86 1.45
C SER A 127 -3.51 20.78 1.31
N ASP A 128 -3.20 20.11 2.42
CA ASP A 128 -2.21 19.04 2.49
C ASP A 128 -2.60 17.82 1.65
N LEU A 129 -1.56 17.17 1.12
CA LEU A 129 -1.67 15.95 0.33
C LEU A 129 -1.38 14.73 1.21
N ALA A 130 -2.19 13.69 1.07
CA ALA A 130 -1.88 12.35 1.52
C ALA A 130 -1.17 11.62 0.38
N VAL A 131 0.02 11.10 0.66
CA VAL A 131 0.88 10.52 -0.35
C VAL A 131 1.01 9.01 -0.12
N THR A 132 0.85 8.24 -1.19
CA THR A 132 1.13 6.80 -1.22
C THR A 132 1.88 6.46 -2.51
N PRO A 133 2.52 5.28 -2.61
CA PRO A 133 3.19 4.83 -3.83
C PRO A 133 2.29 4.75 -5.07
N ARG A 134 0.96 4.60 -4.89
CA ARG A 134 -0.01 4.46 -5.98
C ARG A 134 -0.81 5.71 -6.27
N VAL A 135 -1.09 6.51 -5.24
CA VAL A 135 -1.96 7.68 -5.35
C VAL A 135 -1.50 8.79 -4.41
N ILE A 136 -1.53 10.01 -4.92
CA ILE A 136 -1.43 11.26 -4.17
C ILE A 136 -2.83 11.87 -4.15
N GLY A 137 -3.45 11.95 -2.98
CA GLY A 137 -4.80 12.47 -2.79
C GLY A 137 -4.80 13.72 -1.94
N CYS A 138 -5.73 14.64 -2.17
CA CYS A 138 -5.95 15.75 -1.24
C CYS A 138 -6.76 15.28 -0.02
N ARG A 139 -6.45 15.83 1.16
CA ARG A 139 -7.20 15.57 2.39
C ARG A 139 -8.50 16.37 2.50
N ALA A 140 -8.70 17.39 1.66
CA ALA A 140 -9.82 18.33 1.74
C ALA A 140 -10.71 18.39 0.48
N CYS A 141 -10.27 17.83 -0.66
CA CYS A 141 -11.06 17.81 -1.90
C CYS A 141 -10.82 16.52 -2.70
N ASP A 142 -11.57 16.35 -3.80
CA ASP A 142 -11.53 15.14 -4.64
C ASP A 142 -10.29 14.99 -5.54
N PHE A 143 -9.28 15.84 -5.36
CA PHE A 143 -8.05 15.77 -6.13
C PHE A 143 -7.33 14.43 -5.90
N LYS A 144 -7.07 13.70 -6.98
CA LYS A 144 -6.32 12.44 -7.01
C LYS A 144 -5.36 12.44 -8.17
N PHE A 145 -4.11 12.06 -7.90
CA PHE A 145 -3.06 11.95 -8.88
C PHE A 145 -2.36 10.59 -8.76
N TYR A 146 -2.17 9.91 -9.89
CA TYR A 146 -1.48 8.62 -9.96
C TYR A 146 -0.05 8.85 -10.45
N PRO A 147 0.99 8.56 -9.63
CA PRO A 147 2.40 8.78 -10.01
C PRO A 147 2.88 7.96 -11.21
N GLU A 148 2.22 6.84 -11.52
CA GLU A 148 2.49 6.06 -12.71
C GLU A 148 1.67 6.59 -13.90
N VAL A 149 2.36 7.19 -14.87
CA VAL A 149 1.77 7.77 -16.06
C VAL A 149 2.29 7.05 -17.29
N SER A 150 1.40 6.37 -18.03
CA SER A 150 1.73 5.69 -19.30
C SER A 150 2.93 4.74 -19.20
N GLY A 151 2.99 3.93 -18.14
CA GLY A 151 4.04 2.96 -17.88
C GLY A 151 5.34 3.56 -17.32
N LYS A 152 5.35 4.86 -16.99
CA LYS A 152 6.48 5.53 -16.36
C LYS A 152 6.10 5.98 -14.95
N MET A 153 6.88 5.55 -13.97
CA MET A 153 6.83 6.12 -12.61
C MET A 153 7.50 7.51 -12.62
N LEU A 154 6.79 8.54 -12.18
CA LEU A 154 7.38 9.87 -12.00
C LEU A 154 8.26 9.92 -10.75
N SER A 155 9.36 10.67 -10.80
CA SER A 155 10.18 10.93 -9.61
C SER A 155 9.52 11.99 -8.70
N PRO A 156 9.84 12.03 -7.39
CA PRO A 156 9.29 13.03 -6.48
C PRO A 156 9.42 14.47 -7.00
N GLY A 157 10.61 14.86 -7.47
CA GLY A 157 10.81 16.20 -8.04
C GLY A 157 10.01 16.49 -9.32
N GLN A 158 9.66 15.47 -10.11
CA GLN A 158 8.76 15.64 -11.26
C GLN A 158 7.31 15.85 -10.81
N ILE A 159 6.90 15.16 -9.75
CA ILE A 159 5.58 15.29 -9.14
C ILE A 159 5.46 16.67 -8.48
N GLU A 160 6.44 17.11 -7.70
CA GLU A 160 6.48 18.45 -7.12
C GLU A 160 6.41 19.53 -8.19
N ALA A 161 7.20 19.41 -9.26
CA ALA A 161 7.15 20.35 -10.37
C ALA A 161 5.76 20.40 -11.02
N LEU A 162 5.09 19.26 -11.18
CA LEU A 162 3.76 19.17 -11.76
C LEU A 162 2.69 19.81 -10.85
N LEU A 163 2.75 19.55 -9.54
CA LEU A 163 1.76 20.04 -8.57
C LEU A 163 1.96 21.54 -8.27
N THR A 164 3.20 22.01 -8.19
CA THR A 164 3.50 23.41 -7.87
C THR A 164 3.40 24.32 -9.10
N ASN A 165 3.93 23.89 -10.26
CA ASN A 165 3.95 24.72 -11.46
C ASN A 165 2.81 24.42 -12.45
N GLY A 166 1.98 23.41 -12.15
CA GLY A 166 0.95 22.90 -13.06
C GLY A 166 1.52 22.19 -14.31
N LYS A 167 2.84 22.08 -14.46
CA LYS A 167 3.51 21.47 -15.62
C LYS A 167 4.89 20.93 -15.29
N THR A 168 5.32 19.89 -16.00
CA THR A 168 6.70 19.38 -15.97
C THR A 168 7.52 19.90 -17.15
N GLY A 169 8.84 19.71 -17.07
CA GLY A 169 9.69 19.69 -18.27
C GLY A 169 9.36 18.49 -19.18
N VAL A 170 10.05 18.39 -20.33
CA VAL A 170 9.92 17.23 -21.22
C VAL A 170 10.51 16.00 -20.55
N LEU A 171 9.68 14.99 -20.33
CA LEU A 171 10.06 13.72 -19.73
C LEU A 171 10.16 12.65 -20.81
N LYS A 172 11.14 11.76 -20.66
CA LYS A 172 11.40 10.64 -21.58
C LYS A 172 10.90 9.31 -21.01
N GLY A 173 10.59 8.37 -21.89
CA GLY A 173 10.31 6.99 -21.50
C GLY A 173 8.84 6.72 -21.15
N PHE A 174 7.91 7.50 -21.69
CA PHE A 174 6.50 7.12 -21.69
C PHE A 174 6.25 6.04 -22.74
N HIS A 175 5.34 5.10 -22.49
CA HIS A 175 4.98 4.04 -23.44
C HIS A 175 3.57 4.23 -23.98
N SER A 176 3.43 4.34 -25.30
CA SER A 176 2.12 4.48 -25.94
C SER A 176 1.41 3.13 -26.04
N LYS A 177 0.24 2.99 -25.41
CA LYS A 177 -0.61 1.79 -25.57
C LYS A 177 -1.08 1.56 -27.01
N LYS A 178 -1.15 2.61 -27.84
CA LYS A 178 -1.61 2.52 -29.24
C LYS A 178 -0.53 2.04 -30.20
N THR A 179 0.72 2.43 -29.96
CA THR A 179 1.82 2.18 -30.91
C THR A 179 2.91 1.27 -30.35
N GLY A 180 2.87 0.95 -29.05
CA GLY A 180 3.90 0.20 -28.33
C GLY A 180 5.24 0.94 -28.20
N LYS A 181 5.40 2.11 -28.82
CA LYS A 181 6.65 2.86 -28.87
C LYS A 181 6.79 3.79 -27.67
N SER A 182 8.03 4.04 -27.28
CA SER A 182 8.36 5.06 -26.32
C SER A 182 8.26 6.46 -26.93
N PHE A 183 7.84 7.44 -26.13
CA PHE A 183 7.77 8.84 -26.53
C PHE A 183 8.22 9.79 -25.41
N GLU A 184 8.48 11.03 -25.80
CA GLU A 184 8.85 12.12 -24.90
C GLU A 184 7.73 13.17 -24.90
N ALA A 185 7.36 13.66 -23.72
CA ALA A 185 6.31 14.67 -23.57
C ALA A 185 6.49 15.40 -22.23
N ALA A 186 6.02 16.64 -22.15
CA ALA A 186 5.76 17.28 -20.86
C ALA A 186 4.36 16.88 -20.36
N LEU A 187 4.16 16.93 -19.05
CA LEU A 187 2.85 16.74 -18.43
C LEU A 187 2.33 18.10 -17.97
N LYS A 188 1.02 18.31 -18.09
CA LYS A 188 0.33 19.50 -17.59
C LYS A 188 -0.96 19.09 -16.89
N LEU A 189 -1.29 19.75 -15.78
CA LEU A 189 -2.62 19.69 -15.19
C LEU A 189 -3.50 20.76 -15.84
N ASN A 190 -4.68 20.38 -16.31
CA ASN A 190 -5.69 21.33 -16.77
C ASN A 190 -6.49 21.90 -15.60
N ASN A 191 -7.45 22.80 -15.88
CA ASN A 191 -8.24 23.49 -14.85
C ASN A 191 -9.14 22.54 -14.03
N GLU A 192 -9.34 21.31 -14.49
CA GLU A 192 -10.08 20.26 -13.80
C GLU A 192 -9.14 19.25 -13.11
N ALA A 193 -7.85 19.60 -12.93
CA ALA A 193 -6.82 18.71 -12.42
C ALA A 193 -6.61 17.40 -13.22
N LYS A 194 -7.04 17.35 -14.48
CA LYS A 194 -6.76 16.22 -15.36
C LYS A 194 -5.40 16.39 -16.02
N LEU A 195 -4.74 15.24 -16.20
CA LEU A 195 -3.39 15.17 -16.74
C LEU A 195 -3.39 15.12 -18.27
N GLU A 196 -2.66 16.04 -18.89
CA GLU A 196 -2.53 16.16 -20.34
C GLU A 196 -1.07 16.06 -20.78
N PHE A 197 -0.83 15.38 -21.91
CA PHE A 197 0.48 15.32 -22.55
C PHE A 197 0.69 16.52 -23.46
N VAL A 198 1.75 17.28 -23.21
CA VAL A 198 2.20 18.39 -24.05
C VAL A 198 3.41 17.93 -24.85
N PHE A 199 3.20 17.69 -26.14
CA PHE A 199 4.25 17.33 -27.08
C PHE A 199 4.90 18.59 -27.65
N SER A 200 6.22 18.71 -27.55
CA SER A 200 6.95 19.75 -28.27
C SER A 200 6.85 19.46 -29.77
N ARG A 201 6.26 20.38 -30.54
CA ARG A 201 6.28 20.30 -32.00
C ARG A 201 7.74 20.42 -32.45
N LYS A 202 8.32 19.36 -33.02
CA LYS A 202 9.56 19.51 -33.79
C LYS A 202 9.28 20.47 -34.95
N PRO A 203 10.12 21.49 -35.21
CA PRO A 203 9.96 22.32 -36.40
C PRO A 203 10.06 21.40 -37.64
N LYS A 204 9.09 21.52 -38.55
CA LYS A 204 9.16 20.90 -39.88
C LYS A 204 10.48 21.34 -40.50
N ARG A 205 11.38 20.40 -40.78
CA ARG A 205 12.49 20.68 -41.72
C ARG A 205 11.82 20.96 -43.07
N ALA A 206 12.04 22.17 -43.58
CA ALA A 206 11.68 22.60 -44.93
C ALA A 206 12.48 21.79 -45.96
#